data_AF-A0A971YIC4-F1
#
_entry.id   AF-A0A971YIC4-F1
#
_cell.length_a   1.000
_cell.length_b   1.000
_cell.length_c   1.000
_cell.angle_alpha   90.00
_cell.angle_beta   90.00
_cell.angle_gamma   90.00
#
_symmetry.space_group_name_H-M   'P 1'
#
loop_
_entity.id
_entity.type
_entity.pdbx_description
1 polymer ?
#
loop_
_entity_poly.entity_id
_entity_poly.type
_entity_poly.pdbx_seq_one_letter_code
_entity_poly.pdbx_strand_id
1 'polypeptide(L)'
;MVRKIIDSKMAFRRICLILCDVAVIIAASALGLLLRFDLNPSKVELRFAESVWHYLPINVICTLVIFYILKLYHSIWSFAGIIEMQNVTAACIMSVLIQYAGLKIMELPVPRSYHFLYGGVLFFLTLSSRFGYRGIRYIKRMIVNRSEKKKVMIVGGGNAANIIIKEIQTSDKVNNTTVKCIIDDDPGKQGTYIQGVKVVGTRENIVETVNLYDIDEIIIAMPSVSKKTIREIVDICKETDCSLKILPGVYQLMNGEVSVSQLRDVQVEDLLGRDSIEVDLDSIMGYVKDKVILVTGGGGSIG
;
A
#
# COMPACT_ATOMS: atom_id res chain seq x y z
N MET A 1 23.66 11.76 8.18
CA MET A 1 22.40 12.52 8.43
C MET A 1 21.15 11.63 8.37
N VAL A 2 20.98 10.81 7.33
CA VAL A 2 19.83 9.89 7.16
C VAL A 2 19.63 8.89 8.31
N ARG A 3 20.71 8.29 8.84
CA ARG A 3 20.65 7.35 9.99
C ARG A 3 20.08 8.01 11.26
N LYS A 4 20.49 9.25 11.56
CA LYS A 4 20.01 10.05 12.70
C LYS A 4 18.52 10.41 12.58
N ILE A 5 18.02 10.62 11.36
CA ILE A 5 16.60 10.93 11.08
C ILE A 5 15.73 9.67 11.21
N ILE A 6 16.25 8.50 10.85
CA ILE A 6 15.57 7.22 11.03
C ILE A 6 15.49 6.86 12.52
N ASP A 7 16.57 7.04 13.27
CA ASP A 7 16.60 6.79 14.72
C ASP A 7 15.67 7.74 15.49
N SER A 8 15.58 9.02 15.11
CA SER A 8 14.68 9.97 15.77
C SER A 8 13.19 9.65 15.55
N LYS A 9 12.81 9.23 14.34
CA LYS A 9 11.45 8.77 14.03
C LYS A 9 11.08 7.48 14.78
N MET A 10 12.04 6.56 14.92
CA MET A 10 11.84 5.32 15.68
C MET A 10 11.74 5.57 17.20
N ALA A 11 12.54 6.50 17.73
CA ALA A 11 12.47 6.92 19.13
C ALA A 11 11.14 7.61 19.46
N PHE A 12 10.69 8.55 18.62
CA PHE A 12 9.39 9.23 18.79
C PHE A 12 8.24 8.23 18.85
N ARG A 13 8.23 7.25 17.94
CA ARG A 13 7.23 6.18 17.92
C ARG A 13 7.23 5.34 19.20
N ARG A 14 8.40 5.01 19.74
CA ARG A 14 8.52 4.26 21.00
C ARG A 14 7.96 5.05 22.17
N ILE A 15 8.25 6.35 22.25
CA ILE A 15 7.72 7.24 23.30
C ILE A 15 6.18 7.29 23.23
N CYS A 16 5.60 7.47 22.04
CA CYS A 16 4.14 7.45 21.88
C CYS A 16 3.51 6.11 22.32
N LEU A 17 4.17 4.98 22.03
CA LEU A 17 3.69 3.67 22.46
C LEU A 17 3.75 3.50 23.99
N ILE A 18 4.82 3.96 24.63
CA ILE A 18 4.94 3.92 26.10
C ILE A 18 3.84 4.77 26.74
N LEU A 19 3.59 5.98 26.24
CA LEU A 19 2.51 6.84 26.74
C LEU A 19 1.12 6.20 26.57
N CYS A 20 0.89 5.54 25.43
CA CYS A 20 -0.34 4.80 25.18
C CYS A 20 -0.49 3.62 26.16
N ASP A 21 0.58 2.84 26.38
CA ASP A 21 0.55 1.72 27.32
C ASP A 21 0.30 2.18 28.77
N VAL A 22 0.86 3.32 29.19
CA VAL A 22 0.56 3.93 30.50
C VAL A 22 -0.94 4.23 30.62
N ALA A 23 -1.53 4.87 29.61
CA ALA A 23 -2.96 5.15 29.60
C ALA A 23 -3.80 3.86 29.63
N VAL A 24 -3.37 2.82 28.91
CA VAL A 24 -4.01 1.50 28.92
C VAL A 24 -3.96 0.85 30.31
N ILE A 25 -2.83 0.91 31.02
CA ILE A 25 -2.70 0.34 32.37
C ILE A 25 -3.62 1.07 33.36
N ILE A 26 -3.67 2.40 33.29
CA ILE A 26 -4.56 3.21 34.14
C ILE A 26 -6.02 2.88 33.84
N ALA A 27 -6.40 2.85 32.56
CA ALA A 27 -7.74 2.50 32.13
C ALA A 27 -8.13 1.07 32.56
N ALA A 28 -7.23 0.10 32.41
CA ALA A 28 -7.47 -1.28 32.83
C ALA A 28 -7.65 -1.40 34.35
N SER A 29 -6.89 -0.63 35.13
CA SER A 29 -6.98 -0.61 36.59
C SER A 29 -8.33 -0.04 37.07
N ALA A 30 -8.82 1.03 36.42
CA ALA A 30 -10.11 1.63 36.72
C ALA A 30 -11.29 0.79 36.20
N LEU A 31 -11.24 0.35 34.94
CA LEU A 31 -12.29 -0.45 34.31
C LEU A 31 -12.42 -1.84 34.94
N GLY A 32 -11.32 -2.47 35.36
CA GLY A 32 -11.37 -3.75 36.07
C GLY A 32 -12.16 -3.65 37.38
N LEU A 33 -12.06 -2.50 38.06
CA LEU A 33 -12.85 -2.22 39.27
C LEU A 33 -14.30 -1.88 38.92
N LEU A 34 -14.54 -1.03 37.91
CA LEU A 34 -15.90 -0.67 37.49
C LEU A 34 -16.71 -1.88 36.98
N LEU A 35 -16.10 -2.76 36.17
CA LEU A 35 -16.72 -3.99 35.68
C LEU A 35 -17.12 -4.93 36.82
N ARG A 36 -16.40 -4.90 37.94
CA ARG A 36 -16.75 -5.70 39.12
C ARG A 36 -18.07 -5.26 39.76
N PHE A 37 -18.41 -3.99 39.63
CA PHE A 37 -19.59 -3.34 40.19
C PHE A 37 -20.62 -2.94 39.12
N ASP A 38 -20.70 -3.73 38.03
CA ASP A 38 -21.65 -3.53 36.93
C ASP A 38 -21.58 -2.14 36.28
N LEU A 39 -20.37 -1.58 36.18
CA LEU A 39 -20.11 -0.22 35.68
C LEU A 39 -20.82 0.89 36.47
N ASN A 40 -21.20 0.64 37.72
CA ASN A 40 -21.83 1.62 38.60
C ASN A 40 -20.79 2.18 39.60
N PRO A 41 -20.32 3.43 39.41
CA PRO A 41 -19.32 4.02 40.29
C PRO A 41 -19.79 4.15 41.74
N SER A 42 -21.09 4.36 41.95
CA SER A 42 -21.68 4.56 43.29
C SER A 42 -21.67 3.31 44.16
N LYS A 43 -21.49 2.12 43.56
CA LYS A 43 -21.40 0.84 44.28
C LYS A 43 -19.95 0.46 44.64
N VAL A 44 -18.97 1.21 44.16
CA VAL A 44 -17.56 0.96 44.44
C VAL A 44 -17.24 1.46 45.85
N GLU A 45 -16.89 0.55 46.75
CA GLU A 45 -16.43 0.96 48.08
C GLU A 45 -15.13 1.78 47.96
N LEU A 46 -15.08 2.94 48.63
CA LEU A 46 -13.93 3.85 48.62
C LEU A 46 -12.61 3.14 48.96
N ARG A 47 -12.65 2.20 49.91
CA ARG A 47 -11.48 1.40 50.33
C ARG A 47 -10.83 0.63 49.16
N PHE A 48 -11.63 0.10 48.23
CA PHE A 48 -11.11 -0.61 47.06
C PHE A 48 -10.55 0.34 46.02
N ALA A 49 -11.19 1.49 45.82
CA ALA A 49 -10.70 2.53 44.91
C ALA A 49 -9.36 3.11 45.39
N GLU A 50 -9.23 3.41 46.68
CA GLU A 50 -7.99 3.88 47.31
C GLU A 50 -6.86 2.84 47.21
N SER A 51 -7.18 1.57 47.42
CA SER A 51 -6.21 0.47 47.30
C SER A 51 -5.64 0.36 45.88
N VAL A 52 -6.51 0.44 44.86
CA VAL A 52 -6.09 0.46 43.46
C VAL A 52 -5.29 1.72 43.12
N TRP A 53 -5.73 2.88 43.60
CA TRP A 53 -5.06 4.16 43.37
C TRP A 53 -3.65 4.20 43.98
N HIS A 54 -3.49 3.70 45.21
CA HIS A 54 -2.21 3.65 45.90
C HIS A 54 -1.22 2.71 45.21
N TYR A 55 -1.70 1.57 44.72
CA TYR A 55 -0.87 0.60 44.00
C TYR A 55 -0.57 1.01 42.54
N LEU A 56 -1.34 1.93 41.96
CA LEU A 56 -1.30 2.29 40.55
C LEU A 56 0.11 2.68 40.05
N PRO A 57 0.90 3.54 40.73
CA PRO A 57 2.24 3.91 40.24
C PRO A 57 3.19 2.71 40.18
N ILE A 58 3.15 1.83 41.18
CA ILE A 58 3.94 0.59 41.24
C ILE A 58 3.50 -0.33 40.09
N ASN A 59 2.19 -0.48 39.90
CA ASN A 59 1.63 -1.31 38.84
C ASN A 59 2.06 -0.86 37.45
N VAL A 60 2.05 0.45 37.19
CA VAL A 60 2.50 1.03 35.92
C VAL A 60 3.98 0.73 35.68
N ILE A 61 4.85 0.97 36.66
CA ILE A 61 6.29 0.74 36.53
C ILE A 61 6.57 -0.75 36.27
N CYS A 62 6.01 -1.65 37.09
CA CYS A 62 6.21 -3.08 36.94
C CYS A 62 5.73 -3.57 35.56
N THR A 63 4.56 -3.13 35.12
CA THR A 63 3.98 -3.57 33.84
C THR A 63 4.80 -3.06 32.65
N LEU A 64 5.29 -1.81 32.69
CA LEU A 64 6.18 -1.29 31.64
C LEU A 64 7.51 -2.05 31.57
N VAL A 65 8.08 -2.43 32.72
CA VAL A 65 9.30 -3.25 32.78
C VAL A 65 9.05 -4.62 32.14
N ILE A 66 7.92 -5.26 32.44
CA ILE A 66 7.53 -6.54 31.81
C ILE A 66 7.41 -6.37 30.29
N PHE A 67 6.72 -5.32 29.83
CA PHE A 67 6.53 -5.05 28.41
C PHE A 67 7.87 -4.79 27.70
N TYR A 68 8.82 -4.16 28.41
CA TYR A 68 10.18 -3.95 27.91
C TYR A 68 10.97 -5.26 27.80
N ILE A 69 10.98 -6.10 28.84
CA ILE A 69 11.70 -7.39 28.86
C ILE A 69 11.17 -8.33 27.77
N LEU A 70 9.85 -8.39 27.59
CA LEU A 70 9.23 -9.18 26.52
C LEU A 70 9.32 -8.53 25.13
N LYS A 71 10.13 -7.48 25.00
CA LYS A 71 10.46 -6.82 23.72
C LYS A 71 9.26 -6.25 22.97
N LEU A 72 8.18 -5.90 23.67
CA LEU A 72 7.00 -5.28 23.03
C LEU A 72 7.36 -3.93 22.38
N TYR A 73 8.41 -3.23 22.80
CA TYR A 73 8.87 -1.96 22.21
C TYR A 73 9.91 -2.09 21.08
N HIS A 74 10.42 -3.29 20.84
CA HIS A 74 11.53 -3.54 19.90
C HIS A 74 11.12 -4.34 18.65
N SER A 75 9.88 -4.82 18.57
CA SER A 75 9.42 -5.62 17.43
C SER A 75 9.41 -4.82 16.12
N ILE A 76 10.19 -5.29 15.13
CA ILE A 76 10.22 -4.75 13.77
C ILE A 76 9.02 -5.34 13.03
N TRP A 77 8.19 -4.46 12.47
CA TRP A 77 6.80 -4.67 12.05
C TRP A 77 6.58 -5.62 10.85
N SER A 78 7.58 -6.39 10.43
CA SER A 78 7.57 -7.07 9.14
C SER A 78 7.07 -8.52 9.17
N PHE A 79 7.19 -9.26 10.29
CA PHE A 79 6.93 -10.72 10.30
C PHE A 79 6.30 -11.28 11.59
N ALA A 80 5.76 -10.43 12.46
CA ALA A 80 5.58 -10.76 13.87
C ALA A 80 4.11 -10.95 14.33
N GLY A 81 3.22 -11.50 13.51
CA GLY A 81 1.80 -11.64 13.87
C GLY A 81 1.57 -12.56 15.09
N ILE A 82 1.99 -13.83 14.99
CA ILE A 82 1.75 -14.86 16.01
C ILE A 82 2.66 -14.68 17.23
N ILE A 83 3.93 -14.35 17.02
CA ILE A 83 4.93 -14.21 18.09
C ILE A 83 4.62 -13.00 18.98
N GLU A 84 4.16 -11.88 18.41
CA GLU A 84 3.73 -10.73 19.23
C GLU A 84 2.50 -11.03 20.06
N MET A 85 1.53 -11.78 19.52
CA MET A 85 0.35 -12.19 20.28
C MET A 85 0.75 -13.04 21.48
N GLN A 86 1.68 -14.00 21.30
CA GLN A 86 2.22 -14.80 22.40
C GLN A 86 2.92 -13.93 23.45
N ASN A 87 3.73 -12.95 23.02
CA ASN A 87 4.41 -12.03 23.93
C ASN A 87 3.43 -11.13 24.69
N VAL A 88 2.36 -10.64 24.06
CA VAL A 88 1.30 -9.85 24.73
C VAL A 88 0.58 -10.70 25.77
N THR A 89 0.22 -11.94 25.43
CA THR A 89 -0.42 -12.87 26.37
C THR A 89 0.49 -13.14 27.57
N ALA A 90 1.76 -13.48 27.34
CA ALA A 90 2.73 -13.71 28.40
C ALA A 90 2.94 -12.47 29.29
N ALA A 91 2.99 -11.27 28.68
CA ALA A 91 3.12 -10.00 29.40
C ALA A 91 1.94 -9.73 30.32
N CYS A 92 0.71 -9.96 29.84
CA CYS A 92 -0.50 -9.74 30.63
C CYS A 92 -0.60 -10.74 31.78
N ILE A 93 -0.28 -12.02 31.55
CA ILE A 93 -0.26 -13.03 32.62
C ILE A 93 0.75 -12.66 33.70
N MET A 94 1.98 -12.31 33.33
CA MET A 94 3.00 -11.87 34.29
C MET A 94 2.59 -10.60 35.03
N SER A 95 1.98 -9.63 34.35
CA SER A 95 1.48 -8.40 34.97
C SER A 95 0.41 -8.70 36.02
N VAL A 96 -0.55 -9.59 35.72
CA VAL A 96 -1.59 -10.01 36.69
C VAL A 96 -1.00 -10.73 37.89
N LEU A 97 -0.03 -11.62 37.69
CA LEU A 97 0.63 -12.33 38.79
C LEU A 97 1.40 -11.37 39.71
N ILE A 98 2.15 -10.42 39.12
CA ILE A 98 2.87 -9.41 39.89
C ILE A 98 1.91 -8.47 40.60
N GLN A 99 0.81 -8.07 39.96
CA GLN A 99 -0.22 -7.24 40.58
C GLN A 99 -0.86 -7.96 41.77
N TYR A 100 -1.23 -9.23 41.61
CA TYR A 100 -1.79 -10.06 42.68
C TYR A 100 -0.83 -10.16 43.86
N ALA A 101 0.45 -10.48 43.60
CA ALA A 101 1.47 -10.57 44.62
C ALA A 101 1.70 -9.23 45.33
N GLY A 102 1.81 -8.12 44.58
CA GLY A 102 2.06 -6.79 45.14
C GLY A 102 0.90 -6.29 46.01
N LEU A 103 -0.34 -6.45 45.56
CA LEU A 103 -1.52 -6.10 46.36
C LEU A 103 -1.63 -6.96 47.63
N LYS A 104 -1.25 -8.24 47.56
CA LYS A 104 -1.17 -9.14 48.73
C LYS A 104 -0.09 -8.73 49.73
N ILE A 105 1.10 -8.40 49.25
CA ILE A 105 2.25 -7.99 50.08
C ILE A 105 1.98 -6.68 50.80
N MET A 106 1.34 -5.72 50.12
CA MET A 106 0.99 -4.41 50.70
C MET A 106 -0.32 -4.44 51.51
N GLU A 107 -0.93 -5.62 51.69
CA GLU A 107 -2.20 -5.82 52.40
C GLU A 107 -3.34 -4.93 51.89
N LEU A 108 -3.32 -4.60 50.59
CA LEU A 108 -4.30 -3.74 49.94
C LEU A 108 -5.51 -4.57 49.50
N PRO A 109 -6.68 -4.42 50.17
CA PRO A 109 -7.84 -5.24 49.87
C PRO A 109 -8.43 -4.85 48.52
N VAL A 110 -8.71 -5.86 47.71
CA VAL A 110 -9.49 -5.74 46.47
C VAL A 110 -10.40 -6.97 46.31
N PRO A 111 -11.54 -6.85 45.61
CA PRO A 111 -12.38 -8.01 45.30
C PRO A 111 -11.58 -9.08 44.54
N ARG A 112 -11.72 -10.37 44.88
CA ARG A 112 -10.93 -11.45 44.25
C ARG A 112 -11.03 -11.50 42.72
N SER A 113 -12.20 -11.17 42.19
CA SER A 113 -12.45 -11.10 40.73
C SER A 113 -11.83 -9.89 40.04
N TYR A 114 -11.35 -8.88 40.78
CA TYR A 114 -10.65 -7.72 40.23
C TYR A 114 -9.44 -8.13 39.40
N HIS A 115 -8.61 -9.07 39.87
CA HIS A 115 -7.40 -9.48 39.17
C HIS A 115 -7.69 -10.09 37.79
N PHE A 116 -8.75 -10.90 37.69
CA PHE A 116 -9.18 -11.50 36.43
C PHE A 116 -9.75 -10.44 35.47
N LEU A 117 -10.59 -9.53 35.97
CA LEU A 117 -11.16 -8.45 35.18
C LEU A 117 -10.09 -7.46 34.70
N TYR A 118 -9.16 -7.08 35.57
CA TYR A 118 -7.99 -6.28 35.23
C TYR A 118 -7.16 -6.95 34.13
N GLY A 119 -6.84 -8.23 34.29
CA GLY A 119 -6.08 -8.99 33.29
C GLY A 119 -6.77 -9.06 31.93
N GLY A 120 -8.08 -9.32 31.92
CA GLY A 120 -8.89 -9.32 30.70
C GLY A 120 -8.89 -7.96 30.01
N VAL A 121 -9.17 -6.88 30.76
CA VAL A 121 -9.19 -5.52 30.19
C VAL A 121 -7.80 -5.11 29.71
N LEU A 122 -6.75 -5.38 30.47
CA LEU A 122 -5.36 -5.10 30.09
C LEU A 122 -5.01 -5.82 28.79
N PHE A 123 -5.36 -7.11 28.68
CA PHE A 123 -5.14 -7.90 27.47
C PHE A 123 -5.88 -7.29 26.27
N PHE A 124 -7.19 -7.03 26.38
CA PHE A 124 -7.95 -6.49 25.27
C PHE A 124 -7.52 -5.08 24.86
N LEU A 125 -7.21 -4.19 25.80
CA LEU A 125 -6.74 -2.83 25.49
C LEU A 125 -5.33 -2.83 24.92
N THR A 126 -4.43 -3.68 25.42
CA THR A 126 -3.08 -3.84 24.86
C THR A 126 -3.14 -4.45 23.46
N LEU A 127 -3.96 -5.49 23.27
CA LEU A 127 -4.19 -6.07 21.95
C LEU A 127 -4.81 -5.03 21.00
N SER A 128 -5.80 -4.26 21.45
CA SER A 128 -6.48 -3.24 20.64
C SER A 128 -5.57 -2.05 20.30
N SER A 129 -4.70 -1.60 21.20
CA SER A 129 -3.75 -0.53 20.87
C SER A 129 -2.69 -0.98 19.86
N ARG A 130 -2.22 -2.24 19.98
CA ARG A 130 -1.16 -2.83 19.15
C ARG A 130 -1.68 -3.29 17.79
N PHE A 131 -2.74 -4.08 17.81
CA PHE A 131 -3.37 -4.66 16.63
C PHE A 131 -4.51 -3.80 16.10
N GLY A 132 -5.08 -2.86 16.85
CA GLY A 132 -6.08 -1.94 16.31
C GLY A 132 -5.47 -0.94 15.34
N TYR A 133 -4.25 -0.44 15.54
CA TYR A 133 -3.56 0.33 14.50
C TYR A 133 -3.27 -0.53 13.25
N ARG A 134 -2.91 -1.82 13.44
CA ARG A 134 -2.69 -2.76 12.32
C ARG A 134 -3.99 -3.15 11.64
N GLY A 135 -5.04 -3.38 12.39
CA GLY A 135 -6.38 -3.76 11.98
C GLY A 135 -7.04 -2.58 11.29
N ILE A 136 -6.96 -1.37 11.83
CA ILE A 136 -7.36 -0.14 11.15
C ILE A 136 -6.49 0.10 9.93
N ARG A 137 -5.17 -0.13 9.94
CA ARG A 137 -4.34 0.01 8.72
C ARG A 137 -4.59 -1.12 7.71
N TYR A 138 -4.95 -2.32 8.16
CA TYR A 138 -5.24 -3.51 7.32
C TYR A 138 -6.64 -3.41 6.74
N ILE A 139 -7.63 -3.04 7.54
CA ILE A 139 -8.99 -2.69 7.17
C ILE A 139 -8.99 -1.41 6.35
N LYS A 140 -8.21 -0.38 6.70
CA LYS A 140 -7.97 0.78 5.83
C LYS A 140 -7.22 0.35 4.57
N ARG A 141 -6.28 -0.59 4.58
CA ARG A 141 -5.75 -1.19 3.35
C ARG A 141 -6.80 -2.01 2.62
N MET A 142 -7.79 -2.62 3.26
CA MET A 142 -8.87 -3.39 2.63
C MET A 142 -9.96 -2.49 2.05
N ILE A 143 -10.25 -1.38 2.73
CA ILE A 143 -11.22 -0.34 2.39
C ILE A 143 -10.58 0.66 1.40
N VAL A 144 -9.29 0.94 1.51
CA VAL A 144 -8.47 1.66 0.50
C VAL A 144 -8.09 0.72 -0.65
N ASN A 145 -8.02 -0.60 -0.47
CA ASN A 145 -8.04 -1.55 -1.60
C ASN A 145 -9.43 -1.66 -2.23
N ARG A 146 -10.44 -0.97 -1.68
CA ARG A 146 -11.70 -0.62 -2.36
C ARG A 146 -11.70 0.80 -2.93
N SER A 147 -10.72 1.66 -2.64
CA SER A 147 -10.44 2.82 -3.50
C SER A 147 -9.53 2.34 -4.64
N GLU A 148 -10.19 1.89 -5.70
CA GLU A 148 -9.68 1.71 -7.07
C GLU A 148 -8.29 1.06 -7.17
N LYS A 149 -8.28 -0.28 -7.20
CA LYS A 149 -7.25 -0.95 -7.99
C LYS A 149 -7.36 -0.39 -9.39
N LYS A 150 -6.31 0.27 -9.90
CA LYS A 150 -6.28 0.83 -11.24
C LYS A 150 -6.64 -0.26 -12.24
N LYS A 151 -7.83 -0.16 -12.84
CA LYS A 151 -8.38 -1.13 -13.77
C LYS A 151 -7.74 -0.85 -15.11
N VAL A 152 -7.05 -1.86 -15.63
CA VAL A 152 -6.22 -1.71 -16.82
C VAL A 152 -6.78 -2.53 -17.97
N MET A 153 -6.85 -1.91 -19.14
CA MET A 153 -7.00 -2.58 -20.42
C MET A 153 -5.63 -2.70 -21.09
N ILE A 154 -5.35 -3.85 -21.69
CA ILE A 154 -4.14 -4.01 -22.51
C ILE A 154 -4.55 -4.11 -23.98
N VAL A 155 -3.93 -3.29 -24.84
CA VAL A 155 -4.09 -3.35 -26.29
C VAL A 155 -2.88 -4.08 -26.89
N GLY A 156 -3.14 -5.20 -27.55
CA GLY A 156 -2.17 -6.15 -28.11
C GLY A 156 -1.99 -7.38 -27.23
N GLY A 157 -2.62 -8.50 -27.61
CA GLY A 157 -2.51 -9.81 -26.95
C GLY A 157 -1.28 -10.60 -27.43
N GLY A 158 -0.09 -9.98 -27.40
CA GLY A 158 1.18 -10.60 -27.80
C GLY A 158 2.04 -11.07 -26.61
N ASN A 159 3.30 -11.43 -26.91
CA ASN A 159 4.28 -11.81 -25.88
C ASN A 159 4.52 -10.70 -24.85
N ALA A 160 4.52 -9.43 -25.28
CA ALA A 160 4.66 -8.28 -24.40
C ALA A 160 3.54 -8.22 -23.35
N ALA A 161 2.28 -8.40 -23.77
CA ALA A 161 1.15 -8.46 -22.85
C ALA A 161 1.24 -9.65 -21.89
N ASN A 162 1.65 -10.83 -22.37
CA ASN A 162 1.84 -12.00 -21.51
C ASN A 162 2.84 -11.74 -20.37
N ILE A 163 3.96 -11.07 -20.66
CA ILE A 163 4.96 -10.70 -19.65
C ILE A 163 4.42 -9.64 -18.69
N ILE A 164 3.81 -8.58 -19.21
CA ILE A 164 3.23 -7.48 -18.42
C ILE A 164 2.15 -8.00 -17.47
N ILE A 165 1.21 -8.83 -17.95
CA ILE A 165 0.13 -9.38 -17.11
C ILE A 165 0.71 -10.26 -16.01
N LYS A 166 1.68 -11.12 -16.35
CA LYS A 166 2.33 -11.99 -15.37
C LYS A 166 3.05 -11.18 -14.27
N GLU A 167 3.75 -10.11 -14.64
CA GLU A 167 4.42 -9.25 -13.65
C GLU A 167 3.40 -8.48 -12.78
N ILE A 168 2.33 -7.93 -13.37
CA ILE A 168 1.26 -7.26 -12.62
C ILE A 168 0.62 -8.23 -11.62
N GLN A 169 0.41 -9.49 -12.00
CA GLN A 169 -0.22 -10.50 -11.14
C GLN A 169 0.73 -11.06 -10.06
N THR A 170 2.04 -11.11 -10.33
CA THR A 170 3.03 -11.77 -9.44
C THR A 170 3.76 -10.80 -8.52
N SER A 171 3.84 -9.51 -8.87
CA SER A 171 4.66 -8.54 -8.16
C SER A 171 3.89 -7.79 -7.08
N ASP A 172 4.29 -7.97 -5.81
CA ASP A 172 3.83 -7.17 -4.67
C ASP A 172 4.13 -5.66 -4.80
N LYS A 173 5.01 -5.26 -5.74
CA LYS A 173 5.33 -3.85 -6.00
C LYS A 173 4.26 -3.16 -6.85
N VAL A 174 3.44 -3.92 -7.59
CA VAL A 174 2.35 -3.42 -8.47
C VAL A 174 0.98 -3.69 -7.83
N ASN A 175 0.93 -3.69 -6.49
CA ASN A 175 -0.18 -4.16 -5.67
C ASN A 175 -1.53 -3.41 -5.85
N ASN A 176 -1.59 -2.40 -6.72
CA ASN A 176 -2.80 -1.61 -6.98
C ASN A 176 -3.22 -1.56 -8.46
N THR A 177 -2.84 -2.54 -9.28
CA THR A 177 -3.29 -2.64 -10.69
C THR A 177 -4.02 -3.96 -10.92
N THR A 178 -5.06 -3.95 -11.75
CA THR A 178 -5.74 -5.19 -12.17
C THR A 178 -6.09 -5.11 -13.64
N VAL A 179 -5.57 -6.05 -14.43
CA VAL A 179 -5.92 -6.17 -15.84
C VAL A 179 -7.31 -6.77 -15.96
N LYS A 180 -8.23 -6.03 -16.61
CA LYS A 180 -9.64 -6.42 -16.78
C LYS A 180 -9.89 -7.17 -18.07
N CYS A 181 -9.27 -6.72 -19.15
CA CYS A 181 -9.50 -7.25 -20.48
C CYS A 181 -8.31 -6.95 -21.40
N ILE A 182 -8.28 -7.67 -22.52
CA ILE A 182 -7.33 -7.48 -23.61
C ILE A 182 -8.10 -7.18 -24.89
N ILE A 183 -7.57 -6.25 -25.68
CA ILE A 183 -8.02 -5.94 -27.03
C ILE A 183 -6.93 -6.35 -28.01
N ASP A 184 -7.27 -7.07 -29.07
CA ASP A 184 -6.34 -7.46 -30.14
C ASP A 184 -7.10 -7.50 -31.46
N ASP A 185 -6.51 -7.04 -32.56
CA ASP A 185 -7.19 -7.02 -33.85
C ASP A 185 -7.20 -8.38 -34.56
N ASP A 186 -6.39 -9.34 -34.08
CA ASP A 186 -6.39 -10.71 -34.60
C ASP A 186 -7.71 -11.43 -34.25
N PRO A 187 -8.56 -11.75 -35.23
CA PRO A 187 -9.82 -12.44 -34.98
C PRO A 187 -9.62 -13.81 -34.32
N GLY A 188 -8.47 -14.46 -34.56
CA GLY A 188 -8.14 -15.77 -34.01
C GLY A 188 -7.91 -15.76 -32.49
N LYS A 189 -7.66 -14.59 -31.90
CA LYS A 189 -7.48 -14.45 -30.45
C LYS A 189 -8.75 -14.08 -29.70
N GLN A 190 -9.83 -13.75 -30.41
CA GLN A 190 -11.08 -13.33 -29.79
C GLN A 190 -11.67 -14.44 -28.92
N GLY A 191 -12.04 -14.11 -27.69
CA GLY A 191 -12.56 -15.08 -26.72
C GLY A 191 -11.51 -16.00 -26.09
N THR A 192 -10.24 -15.89 -26.47
CA THR A 192 -9.13 -16.60 -25.82
C THR A 192 -8.69 -15.91 -24.52
N TYR A 193 -7.80 -16.56 -23.78
CA TYR A 193 -7.31 -16.08 -22.50
C TYR A 193 -5.78 -16.02 -22.47
N ILE A 194 -5.23 -14.93 -21.95
CA ILE A 194 -3.80 -14.76 -21.70
C ILE A 194 -3.62 -14.51 -20.20
N GLN A 195 -2.90 -15.39 -19.50
CA GLN A 195 -2.72 -15.32 -18.03
C GLN A 195 -4.06 -15.18 -17.27
N GLY A 196 -5.10 -15.86 -17.75
CA GLY A 196 -6.46 -15.81 -17.18
C GLY A 196 -7.28 -14.56 -17.51
N VAL A 197 -6.75 -13.62 -18.30
CA VAL A 197 -7.46 -12.42 -18.77
C VAL A 197 -8.01 -12.66 -20.17
N LYS A 198 -9.29 -12.33 -20.39
CA LYS A 198 -10.00 -12.56 -21.65
C LYS A 198 -9.65 -11.51 -22.71
N VAL A 199 -9.50 -11.95 -23.96
CA VAL A 199 -9.50 -11.07 -25.14
C VAL A 199 -10.97 -10.83 -25.55
N VAL A 200 -11.43 -9.58 -25.46
CA VAL A 200 -12.87 -9.24 -25.51
C VAL A 200 -13.32 -8.57 -26.80
N GLY A 201 -12.39 -8.07 -27.62
CA GLY A 201 -12.73 -7.38 -28.86
C GLY A 201 -11.51 -6.88 -29.62
N THR A 202 -11.78 -6.07 -30.63
CA THR A 202 -10.80 -5.40 -31.51
C THR A 202 -10.67 -3.92 -31.12
N ARG A 203 -9.79 -3.16 -31.80
CA ARG A 203 -9.62 -1.73 -31.53
C ARG A 203 -10.92 -0.92 -31.57
N GLU A 204 -11.89 -1.33 -32.39
CA GLU A 204 -13.19 -0.66 -32.50
C GLU A 204 -14.04 -0.80 -31.23
N ASN A 205 -13.75 -1.80 -30.40
CA ASN A 205 -14.48 -2.04 -29.15
C ASN A 205 -13.85 -1.33 -27.93
N ILE A 206 -12.77 -0.56 -28.11
CA ILE A 206 -12.04 0.06 -27.00
C ILE A 206 -12.97 0.96 -26.17
N VAL A 207 -13.68 1.89 -26.80
CA VAL A 207 -14.54 2.88 -26.10
C VAL A 207 -15.67 2.19 -25.34
N GLU A 208 -16.35 1.22 -25.96
CA GLU A 208 -17.41 0.43 -25.33
C GLU A 208 -16.87 -0.36 -24.12
N THR A 209 -15.73 -1.01 -24.31
CA THR A 209 -15.11 -1.88 -23.30
C THR A 209 -14.58 -1.07 -22.12
N VAL A 210 -14.06 0.14 -22.36
CA VAL A 210 -13.64 1.07 -21.30
C VAL A 210 -14.79 1.39 -20.36
N ASN A 211 -15.97 1.70 -20.92
CA ASN A 211 -17.16 1.99 -20.12
C ASN A 211 -17.70 0.75 -19.41
N LEU A 212 -17.73 -0.40 -20.10
CA LEU A 212 -18.26 -1.65 -19.55
C LEU A 212 -17.45 -2.19 -18.36
N TYR A 213 -16.12 -2.09 -18.44
CA TYR A 213 -15.21 -2.61 -17.42
C TYR A 213 -14.68 -1.54 -16.46
N ASP A 214 -15.09 -0.28 -16.65
CA ASP A 214 -14.71 0.90 -15.87
C ASP A 214 -13.18 1.05 -15.83
N ILE A 215 -12.56 1.24 -16.98
CA ILE A 215 -11.09 1.23 -17.14
C ILE A 215 -10.47 2.59 -16.77
N ASP A 216 -9.40 2.58 -15.97
CA ASP A 216 -8.66 3.76 -15.55
C ASP A 216 -7.40 4.04 -16.39
N GLU A 217 -6.77 2.98 -16.91
CA GLU A 217 -5.53 3.07 -17.71
C GLU A 217 -5.52 2.06 -18.85
N ILE A 218 -5.06 2.50 -20.01
CA ILE A 218 -4.89 1.69 -21.21
C ILE A 218 -3.39 1.53 -21.46
N ILE A 219 -2.93 0.29 -21.56
CA ILE A 219 -1.53 -0.04 -21.87
C ILE A 219 -1.44 -0.58 -23.29
N ILE A 220 -0.73 0.13 -24.16
CA ILE A 220 -0.40 -0.29 -25.52
C ILE A 220 0.83 -1.19 -25.47
N ALA A 221 0.62 -2.50 -25.60
CA ALA A 221 1.64 -3.54 -25.52
C ALA A 221 1.99 -4.12 -26.92
N MET A 222 2.19 -3.23 -27.90
CA MET A 222 2.46 -3.59 -29.31
C MET A 222 3.77 -2.99 -29.83
N PRO A 223 4.93 -3.31 -29.24
CA PRO A 223 6.20 -2.64 -29.56
C PRO A 223 6.71 -2.87 -31.00
N SER A 224 6.27 -3.93 -31.70
CA SER A 224 6.65 -4.23 -33.09
C SER A 224 5.70 -3.65 -34.15
N VAL A 225 4.61 -3.02 -33.72
CA VAL A 225 3.58 -2.51 -34.64
C VAL A 225 4.02 -1.14 -35.20
N SER A 226 3.61 -0.85 -36.44
CA SER A 226 3.94 0.42 -37.08
C SER A 226 3.43 1.63 -36.27
N LYS A 227 4.20 2.73 -36.26
CA LYS A 227 3.77 3.98 -35.62
C LYS A 227 2.44 4.50 -36.14
N LYS A 228 2.13 4.26 -37.43
CA LYS A 228 0.82 4.60 -38.02
C LYS A 228 -0.32 3.90 -37.28
N THR A 229 -0.20 2.60 -37.05
CA THR A 229 -1.20 1.82 -36.33
C THR A 229 -1.27 2.18 -34.84
N ILE A 230 -0.13 2.46 -34.20
CA ILE A 230 -0.11 2.97 -32.82
C ILE A 230 -0.90 4.28 -32.74
N ARG A 231 -0.68 5.21 -33.69
CA ARG A 231 -1.41 6.47 -33.76
C ARG A 231 -2.91 6.26 -33.91
N GLU A 232 -3.35 5.38 -34.82
CA GLU A 232 -4.76 5.04 -34.99
C GLU A 232 -5.39 4.59 -33.66
N ILE A 233 -4.68 3.75 -32.89
CA ILE A 233 -5.16 3.25 -31.58
C ILE A 233 -5.15 4.36 -30.53
N VAL A 234 -4.11 5.19 -30.49
CA VAL A 234 -4.05 6.35 -29.59
C VAL A 234 -5.18 7.33 -29.88
N ASP A 235 -5.50 7.57 -31.15
CA ASP A 235 -6.58 8.45 -31.56
C ASP A 235 -7.95 7.92 -31.09
N ILE A 236 -8.19 6.61 -31.15
CA ILE A 236 -9.38 5.97 -30.55
C ILE A 236 -9.37 6.16 -29.02
N CYS A 237 -8.23 5.93 -28.35
CA CYS A 237 -8.13 6.08 -26.91
C CYS A 237 -8.36 7.52 -26.41
N LYS A 238 -8.16 8.55 -27.24
CA LYS A 238 -8.46 9.96 -26.88
C LYS A 238 -9.94 10.23 -26.68
N GLU A 239 -10.83 9.38 -27.20
CA GLU A 239 -12.26 9.47 -26.95
C GLU A 239 -12.64 9.00 -25.53
N THR A 240 -11.65 8.55 -24.75
CA THR A 240 -11.81 8.08 -23.37
C THR A 240 -11.05 8.98 -22.39
N ASP A 241 -11.50 9.02 -21.14
CA ASP A 241 -10.81 9.75 -20.07
C ASP A 241 -9.65 8.95 -19.41
N CYS A 242 -9.24 7.84 -20.03
CA CYS A 242 -8.24 6.94 -19.46
C CYS A 242 -6.81 7.47 -19.59
N SER A 243 -5.96 7.15 -18.60
CA SER A 243 -4.52 7.36 -18.71
C SER A 243 -3.92 6.39 -19.72
N LEU A 244 -3.11 6.89 -20.66
CA LEU A 244 -2.55 6.08 -21.74
C LEU A 244 -1.04 5.85 -21.54
N LYS A 245 -0.64 4.57 -21.51
CA LYS A 245 0.77 4.15 -21.45
C LYS A 245 1.14 3.28 -22.64
N ILE A 246 2.42 3.33 -23.01
CA ILE A 246 2.97 2.54 -24.11
C ILE A 246 4.23 1.80 -23.68
N LEU A 247 4.40 0.58 -24.20
CA LEU A 247 5.67 -0.13 -24.15
C LEU A 247 6.51 0.24 -25.39
N PRO A 248 7.65 0.95 -25.23
CA PRO A 248 8.40 1.43 -26.39
C PRO A 248 9.07 0.31 -27.20
N GLY A 249 9.16 0.49 -28.52
CA GLY A 249 9.73 -0.49 -29.44
C GLY A 249 11.20 -0.83 -29.20
N VAL A 250 11.99 0.14 -28.72
CA VAL A 250 13.44 -0.05 -28.43
C VAL A 250 13.72 -1.20 -27.46
N TYR A 251 12.76 -1.55 -26.59
CA TYR A 251 12.92 -2.62 -25.62
C TYR A 251 12.81 -4.02 -26.24
N GLN A 252 12.33 -4.17 -27.48
CA GLN A 252 12.44 -5.42 -28.22
C GLN A 252 13.89 -5.75 -28.61
N LEU A 253 14.76 -4.74 -28.73
CA LEU A 253 16.17 -4.91 -29.09
C LEU A 253 17.04 -5.37 -27.92
N MET A 254 16.56 -5.21 -26.67
CA MET A 254 17.26 -5.57 -25.44
C MET A 254 16.75 -6.92 -24.90
N ASN A 255 17.14 -8.03 -25.52
CA ASN A 255 17.07 -9.41 -25.00
C ASN A 255 15.80 -9.84 -24.22
N GLY A 256 14.63 -9.25 -24.49
CA GLY A 256 13.34 -9.71 -23.95
C GLY A 256 13.09 -9.42 -22.47
N GLU A 257 13.87 -8.55 -21.81
CA GLU A 257 13.57 -8.09 -20.44
C GLU A 257 12.49 -7.00 -20.46
N VAL A 258 11.24 -7.42 -20.71
CA VAL A 258 10.07 -6.54 -20.61
C VAL A 258 9.65 -6.44 -19.14
N SER A 259 9.50 -5.21 -18.63
CA SER A 259 8.95 -4.95 -17.29
C SER A 259 7.93 -3.81 -17.28
N VAL A 260 6.96 -3.88 -16.37
CA VAL A 260 6.02 -2.80 -16.03
C VAL A 260 6.74 -1.48 -15.72
N SER A 261 7.96 -1.53 -15.18
CA SER A 261 8.78 -0.34 -14.90
C SER A 261 9.21 0.45 -16.13
N GLN A 262 9.15 -0.16 -17.33
CA GLN A 262 9.54 0.45 -18.59
C GLN A 262 8.36 1.12 -19.32
N LEU A 263 7.14 0.97 -18.80
CA LEU A 263 5.96 1.65 -19.34
C LEU A 263 6.11 3.16 -19.13
N ARG A 264 5.87 3.92 -20.20
CA ARG A 264 5.87 5.39 -20.16
C ARG A 264 4.56 5.94 -20.70
N ASP A 265 4.26 7.18 -20.34
CA ASP A 265 3.16 7.91 -20.94
C ASP A 265 3.40 8.10 -22.45
N VAL A 266 2.30 8.14 -23.21
CA VAL A 266 2.36 8.40 -24.65
C VAL A 266 2.84 9.82 -24.91
N GLN A 267 3.82 9.97 -25.78
CA GLN A 267 4.44 11.25 -26.09
C GLN A 267 4.00 11.76 -27.48
N VAL A 268 4.24 13.03 -27.77
CA VAL A 268 3.87 13.67 -29.05
C VAL A 268 4.56 12.96 -30.23
N GLU A 269 5.77 12.45 -30.01
CA GLU A 269 6.57 11.69 -30.96
C GLU A 269 5.89 10.41 -31.42
N ASP A 270 5.13 9.75 -30.54
CA ASP A 270 4.36 8.55 -30.87
C ASP A 270 3.17 8.87 -31.79
N LEU A 271 2.70 10.13 -31.80
CA LEU A 271 1.64 10.63 -32.68
C LEU A 271 2.16 11.13 -34.03
N LEU A 272 3.45 11.50 -34.11
CA LEU A 272 4.02 12.15 -35.29
C LEU A 272 4.13 11.19 -36.49
N GLY A 273 3.96 9.88 -36.29
CA GLY A 273 3.70 8.88 -37.35
C GLY A 273 4.81 8.70 -38.39
N ARG A 274 5.88 9.49 -38.29
CA ARG A 274 7.09 9.43 -39.12
C ARG A 274 8.28 9.09 -38.24
N ASP A 275 9.26 8.40 -38.81
CA ASP A 275 10.57 8.35 -38.19
C ASP A 275 11.15 9.76 -38.14
N SER A 276 11.92 10.05 -37.10
CA SER A 276 12.73 11.27 -37.07
C SER A 276 13.56 11.27 -38.35
N ILE A 277 13.35 12.26 -39.21
CA ILE A 277 14.16 12.39 -40.42
C ILE A 277 15.55 12.77 -39.92
N GLU A 278 16.50 11.84 -40.01
CA GLU A 278 17.91 12.18 -39.88
C GLU A 278 18.28 13.01 -41.10
N VAL A 279 18.35 14.32 -40.91
CA VAL A 279 18.79 15.26 -41.93
C VAL A 279 20.30 15.25 -41.95
N ASP A 280 20.88 15.00 -43.12
CA ASP A 280 22.31 15.15 -43.37
C ASP A 280 22.68 16.63 -43.31
N LEU A 281 23.07 17.06 -42.10
CA LEU A 281 23.45 18.43 -41.81
C LEU A 281 24.67 18.85 -42.65
N ASP A 282 25.57 17.94 -43.02
CA ASP A 282 26.77 18.29 -43.80
C ASP A 282 26.40 18.66 -45.26
N SER A 283 25.52 17.86 -45.87
CA SER A 283 24.94 18.19 -47.18
C SER A 283 24.12 19.48 -47.14
N ILE A 284 23.45 19.73 -46.01
CA ILE A 284 22.61 20.92 -45.84
C ILE A 284 23.44 22.19 -45.67
N MET A 285 24.44 22.14 -44.80
CA MET A 285 25.28 23.29 -44.47
C MET A 285 25.99 23.85 -45.71
N GLY A 286 26.28 23.04 -46.72
CA GLY A 286 26.85 23.50 -47.99
C GLY A 286 25.98 24.52 -48.75
N TYR A 287 24.64 24.44 -48.66
CA TYR A 287 23.74 25.32 -49.42
C TYR A 287 23.20 26.51 -48.64
N VAL A 288 23.16 26.42 -47.30
CA VAL A 288 22.64 27.47 -46.41
C VAL A 288 23.71 28.33 -45.76
N LYS A 289 24.97 27.91 -45.79
CA LYS A 289 26.09 28.71 -45.27
C LYS A 289 26.16 30.07 -45.98
N ASP A 290 26.29 31.12 -45.17
CA ASP A 290 26.38 32.53 -45.57
C ASP A 290 25.15 33.12 -46.30
N LYS A 291 23.97 32.49 -46.16
CA LYS A 291 22.71 33.02 -46.68
C LYS A 291 21.79 33.53 -45.57
N VAL A 292 21.00 34.55 -45.90
CA VAL A 292 19.93 35.05 -45.02
C VAL A 292 18.69 34.19 -45.24
N ILE A 293 18.25 33.52 -44.17
CA ILE A 293 17.14 32.56 -44.21
C ILE A 293 15.92 33.18 -43.52
N LEU A 294 14.79 33.20 -44.21
CA LEU A 294 13.51 33.61 -43.63
C LEU A 294 12.76 32.36 -43.12
N VAL A 295 12.68 32.22 -41.80
CA VAL A 295 11.94 31.13 -41.15
C VAL A 295 10.50 31.61 -40.90
N THR A 296 9.55 31.10 -41.67
CA THR A 296 8.14 31.54 -41.64
C THR A 296 7.29 30.82 -40.59
N GLY A 297 7.89 29.95 -39.77
CA GLY A 297 7.25 29.28 -38.64
C GLY A 297 8.22 28.34 -37.93
N GLY A 298 8.09 28.19 -36.61
CA GLY A 298 8.88 27.23 -35.85
C GLY A 298 8.38 25.82 -36.12
N GLY A 299 9.06 25.07 -36.97
CA GLY A 299 8.98 23.61 -36.81
C GLY A 299 9.73 23.26 -35.52
N GLY A 300 9.16 22.40 -34.68
CA GLY A 300 9.77 21.97 -33.42
C GLY A 300 11.05 21.18 -33.66
N SER A 301 11.13 19.92 -33.25
CA SER A 301 12.13 18.97 -33.80
C SER A 301 11.97 18.71 -35.33
N ILE A 302 11.33 19.65 -36.02
CA ILE A 302 10.61 19.61 -37.29
C ILE A 302 10.84 20.92 -38.09
N GLY A 303 11.61 21.90 -37.57
CA GLY A 303 11.90 23.18 -38.23
C GLY A 303 13.33 23.30 -38.67
#